data_AF-A0A250LL29-F1
#
_entry.id   AF-A0A250LL29-F1
#
_cell.length_a   1.000
_cell.length_b   1.000
_cell.length_c   1.000
_cell.angle_alpha   90.00
_cell.angle_beta   90.00
_cell.angle_gamma   90.00
#
_symmetry.space_group_name_H-M   'P 1'
#
loop_
_entity.id
_entity.type
_entity.pdbx_description
1 polymer ?
#
loop_
_entity_poly.entity_id
_entity_poly.type
_entity_poly.pdbx_seq_one_letter_code
_entity_poly.pdbx_strand_id
1 'polypeptide(L)'
;MSSKLFPKIDHTTVADTIGRTHYLSLPWHFISISDLKVQVDATKPSVPRGQTFRKWRAIRAGSSRLIVDVPDEIKRFHKLDLYSDYVLGLRASDVKPKHLTELFRRFREYVAKDVYPQPGQAAPHGTCSLLLAPILKWRSIAPKVGTELVNILEDVIDATSTRLRSDYSADLLAYQNFLFFTYLVTAQVVEVGVSAATGSRLLNAFRHTGPGKWASTRSNVRVQFAALMLAFLQRFYDLDKPFGTKLGFSHNVLADLREVFHDAGNSEFEAEFAPSQWVFRWMVDKLDAEVFSTMRRAEISGLAALSYVEQNLVVELVRRFSEYRVPISVESATNFILQFGSTQRIRGAIRLLTHVKFYRLWELAQSVERLLTAELNRSGGEELVISAFGEHTGSAAIMNYLVAHSALASSVKFEPNLPAALAATPSNGSIYIVDDCLLSGTQGLNTLGDLMGTRVTKSHHTVHAQKLTASDKRRLRNRNLRFTYGVAMDDGMTRFAGEEYAAVGLDPDRAKVLFGTIEPVRSRIFDPLGPVGWLNEDERDEMKAFCEDVGYRILERRSTAKGWSDQRRRESALGFSDRQRLLVFPYNVPKSTLTLLWERSSGDFHWNPLFPGFD
;
A
#
# COMPACT_ATOMS: atom_id res chain seq x y z
N MET A 1 -32.24 -24.62 -14.33
CA MET A 1 -32.19 -23.86 -13.06
C MET A 1 -31.48 -22.54 -13.32
N SER A 2 -32.08 -21.44 -12.84
CA SER A 2 -31.82 -20.05 -13.24
C SER A 2 -30.51 -19.48 -12.65
N SER A 3 -29.74 -18.79 -13.49
CA SER A 3 -28.47 -18.08 -13.21
C SER A 3 -28.64 -16.74 -12.45
N LYS A 4 -29.53 -16.67 -11.47
CA LYS A 4 -29.89 -15.42 -10.75
C LYS A 4 -29.42 -15.36 -9.28
N LEU A 5 -28.20 -15.80 -8.96
CA LEU A 5 -27.71 -15.80 -7.56
C LEU A 5 -26.43 -15.01 -7.29
N PHE A 6 -25.96 -14.19 -8.24
CA PHE A 6 -24.94 -13.18 -7.94
C PHE A 6 -25.55 -11.81 -8.19
N PRO A 7 -25.57 -10.89 -7.20
CA PRO A 7 -25.84 -9.49 -7.50
C PRO A 7 -24.84 -9.06 -8.57
N LYS A 8 -25.31 -8.42 -9.64
CA LYS A 8 -24.42 -7.70 -10.55
C LYS A 8 -23.68 -6.68 -9.69
N ILE A 9 -22.41 -6.94 -9.42
CA ILE A 9 -21.53 -5.96 -8.81
C ILE A 9 -21.37 -4.88 -9.89
N ASP A 10 -21.99 -3.72 -9.68
CA ASP A 10 -21.75 -2.57 -10.54
C ASP A 10 -20.27 -2.23 -10.45
N HIS A 11 -19.54 -2.44 -11.54
CA HIS A 11 -18.16 -2.00 -11.67
C HIS A 11 -18.14 -0.48 -11.50
N THR A 12 -17.79 -0.02 -10.30
CA THR A 12 -17.64 1.40 -10.01
C THR A 12 -16.38 1.86 -10.73
N THR A 13 -16.50 2.83 -11.65
CA THR A 13 -15.34 3.33 -12.38
C THR A 13 -14.40 4.11 -11.46
N VAL A 14 -13.15 4.35 -11.89
CA VAL A 14 -12.24 5.21 -11.13
C VAL A 14 -12.82 6.63 -11.04
N ALA A 15 -13.46 7.11 -12.11
CA ALA A 15 -14.16 8.38 -12.12
C ALA A 15 -15.30 8.43 -11.07
N ASP A 16 -16.09 7.36 -10.93
CA ASP A 16 -17.14 7.27 -9.91
C ASP A 16 -16.57 7.27 -8.49
N THR A 17 -15.45 6.57 -8.29
CA THR A 17 -14.78 6.49 -6.98
C THR A 17 -14.18 7.85 -6.58
N ILE A 18 -13.57 8.56 -7.53
CA ILE A 18 -13.09 9.94 -7.34
C ILE A 18 -14.28 10.86 -7.02
N GLY A 19 -15.39 10.75 -7.76
CA GLY A 19 -16.59 11.55 -7.54
C GLY A 19 -17.25 11.34 -6.17
N ARG A 20 -17.07 10.16 -5.56
CA ARG A 20 -17.56 9.84 -4.19
C ARG A 20 -16.58 10.22 -3.08
N THR A 21 -15.37 10.67 -3.42
CA THR A 21 -14.36 11.03 -2.42
C THR A 21 -14.61 12.46 -1.92
N HIS A 22 -15.20 12.58 -0.73
CA HIS A 22 -15.65 13.85 -0.15
C HIS A 22 -14.59 14.97 -0.15
N TYR A 23 -13.33 14.65 0.10
CA TYR A 23 -12.24 15.63 0.17
C TYR A 23 -11.77 16.12 -1.21
N LEU A 24 -12.04 15.38 -2.29
CA LEU A 24 -11.78 15.84 -3.66
C LEU A 24 -12.93 16.68 -4.21
N SER A 25 -14.05 16.74 -3.48
CA SER A 25 -15.15 17.65 -3.75
C SER A 25 -14.67 19.09 -3.55
N LEU A 26 -14.69 19.89 -4.62
CA LEU A 26 -14.36 21.32 -4.52
C LEU A 26 -15.17 22.05 -3.41
N PRO A 27 -16.46 21.76 -3.18
CA PRO A 27 -17.19 22.27 -2.01
C PRO A 27 -16.53 22.08 -0.64
N TRP A 28 -15.72 21.03 -0.45
CA TRP A 28 -15.04 20.77 0.82
C TRP A 28 -13.84 21.72 1.04
N HIS A 29 -13.17 22.10 -0.04
CA HIS A 29 -12.04 23.03 -0.04
C HIS A 29 -12.42 24.51 -0.16
N PHE A 30 -13.59 24.76 -0.75
CA PHE A 30 -14.07 26.07 -1.12
C PHE A 30 -15.46 26.29 -0.53
N ILE A 31 -16.35 26.93 -1.28
CA ILE A 31 -17.71 27.24 -0.82
C ILE A 31 -18.66 26.15 -1.32
N SER A 32 -19.62 25.77 -0.48
CA SER A 32 -20.73 24.91 -0.92
C SER A 32 -21.62 25.68 -1.89
N ILE A 33 -21.49 25.36 -3.18
CA ILE A 33 -22.30 25.98 -4.26
C ILE A 33 -23.79 25.71 -4.06
N SER A 34 -24.14 24.54 -3.53
CA SER A 34 -25.49 24.16 -3.12
C SER A 34 -26.03 25.10 -2.03
N ASP A 35 -25.26 25.35 -0.98
CA ASP A 35 -25.71 26.21 0.12
C ASP A 35 -25.80 27.67 -0.33
N LEU A 36 -24.81 28.14 -1.11
CA LEU A 36 -24.84 29.47 -1.71
C LEU A 36 -26.07 29.63 -2.60
N LYS A 37 -26.41 28.63 -3.40
CA LYS A 37 -27.61 28.64 -4.24
C LYS A 37 -28.88 28.74 -3.40
N VAL A 38 -28.99 27.98 -2.31
CA VAL A 38 -30.14 28.05 -1.40
C VAL A 38 -30.29 29.46 -0.81
N GLN A 39 -29.19 30.06 -0.33
CA GLN A 39 -29.18 31.43 0.21
C GLN A 39 -29.62 32.46 -0.85
N VAL A 40 -29.10 32.32 -2.07
CA VAL A 40 -29.39 33.20 -3.19
C VAL A 40 -30.84 33.07 -3.65
N ASP A 41 -31.37 31.86 -3.73
CA ASP A 41 -32.77 31.62 -4.12
C ASP A 41 -33.74 32.22 -3.08
N ALA A 42 -33.39 32.20 -1.79
CA ALA A 42 -34.15 32.83 -0.71
C ALA A 42 -34.10 34.38 -0.71
N THR A 43 -33.17 34.98 -1.45
CA THR A 43 -33.01 36.43 -1.51
C THR A 43 -34.21 37.09 -2.20
N LYS A 44 -34.87 38.01 -1.48
CA LYS A 44 -35.97 38.84 -1.99
C LYS A 44 -35.43 40.10 -2.70
N PRO A 45 -36.11 40.61 -3.76
CA PRO A 45 -35.72 41.86 -4.38
C PRO A 45 -35.68 43.00 -3.36
N SER A 46 -34.54 43.67 -3.23
CA SER A 46 -34.33 44.79 -2.31
C SER A 46 -34.02 46.12 -3.03
N VAL A 47 -33.97 46.09 -4.36
CA VAL A 47 -33.80 47.27 -5.22
C VAL A 47 -35.18 47.71 -5.75
N PRO A 48 -35.65 48.92 -5.42
CA PRO A 48 -36.80 49.55 -6.07
C PRO A 48 -36.74 49.50 -7.60
N ARG A 49 -37.90 49.29 -8.24
CA ARG A 49 -38.00 49.11 -9.70
C ARG A 49 -37.37 50.29 -10.44
N GLY A 50 -36.46 50.00 -11.38
CA GLY A 50 -35.79 51.02 -12.20
C GLY A 50 -34.75 51.89 -11.47
N GLN A 51 -34.45 51.62 -10.20
CA GLN A 51 -33.44 52.37 -9.46
C GLN A 51 -32.03 52.01 -9.95
N THR A 52 -31.20 53.03 -10.20
CA THR A 52 -29.80 52.83 -10.62
C THR A 52 -28.90 52.53 -9.42
N PHE A 53 -27.77 51.84 -9.66
CA PHE A 53 -26.77 51.55 -8.62
C PHE A 53 -26.35 52.79 -7.84
N ARG A 54 -26.11 53.93 -8.53
CA ARG A 54 -25.71 55.19 -7.86
C ARG A 54 -26.76 55.67 -6.86
N LYS A 55 -28.04 55.64 -7.23
CA LYS A 55 -29.15 56.06 -6.36
C LYS A 55 -29.35 55.07 -5.21
N TRP A 56 -29.31 53.77 -5.52
CA TRP A 56 -29.45 52.72 -4.52
C TRP A 56 -28.32 52.75 -3.49
N ARG A 57 -27.07 52.91 -3.95
CA ARG A 57 -25.87 52.97 -3.09
C ARG A 57 -25.93 54.14 -2.10
N ALA A 58 -26.41 55.30 -2.53
CA ALA A 58 -26.56 56.47 -1.65
C ALA A 58 -27.51 56.22 -0.48
N ILE A 59 -28.53 55.38 -0.68
CA ILE A 59 -29.50 54.98 0.35
C ILE A 59 -28.94 53.84 1.22
N ARG A 60 -28.29 52.85 0.58
CA ARG A 60 -27.73 51.65 1.23
C ARG A 60 -26.53 51.96 2.13
N ALA A 61 -25.80 53.07 1.88
CA ALA A 61 -24.58 53.43 2.60
C ALA A 61 -24.75 53.61 4.13
N GLY A 62 -25.97 53.64 4.66
CA GLY A 62 -26.27 53.68 6.10
C GLY A 62 -26.71 52.34 6.73
N SER A 63 -26.79 51.25 5.98
CA SER A 63 -27.25 49.93 6.46
C SER A 63 -26.10 48.91 6.46
N SER A 64 -25.88 48.22 7.58
CA SER A 64 -24.71 47.34 7.78
C SER A 64 -24.84 45.91 7.23
N ARG A 65 -26.03 45.45 6.82
CA ARG A 65 -26.24 44.04 6.45
C ARG A 65 -26.29 43.84 4.94
N LEU A 66 -25.27 43.18 4.39
CA LEU A 66 -25.24 42.67 3.01
C LEU A 66 -26.11 41.42 2.88
N ILE A 67 -26.61 41.13 1.67
CA ILE A 67 -27.39 39.90 1.38
C ILE A 67 -26.53 38.64 1.49
N VAL A 68 -25.30 38.71 0.99
CA VAL A 68 -24.30 37.64 1.14
C VAL A 68 -23.50 37.98 2.38
N ASP A 69 -23.54 37.09 3.37
CA ASP A 69 -22.78 37.26 4.61
C ASP A 69 -21.28 37.18 4.28
N VAL A 70 -20.58 38.29 4.45
CA VAL A 70 -19.13 38.37 4.29
C VAL A 70 -18.58 38.60 5.70
N PRO A 71 -17.64 37.77 6.19
CA PRO A 71 -17.12 37.90 7.55
C PRO A 71 -16.76 39.35 7.92
N ASP A 72 -17.19 39.79 9.11
CA ASP A 72 -17.11 41.18 9.62
C ASP A 72 -15.69 41.78 9.62
N GLU A 73 -14.67 40.92 9.58
CA GLU A 73 -13.24 41.28 9.59
C GLU A 73 -12.82 42.08 8.34
N ILE A 74 -13.70 42.23 7.33
CA ILE A 74 -13.30 42.67 5.99
C ILE A 74 -14.19 43.82 5.49
N LYS A 75 -14.09 44.95 6.19
CA LYS A 75 -14.71 46.25 5.82
C LYS A 75 -14.15 46.90 4.53
N ARG A 76 -13.53 46.14 3.62
CA ARG A 76 -12.71 46.67 2.51
C ARG A 76 -13.25 46.42 1.10
N PHE A 77 -14.37 45.72 0.95
CA PHE A 77 -14.92 45.43 -0.38
C PHE A 77 -15.80 46.54 -0.97
N HIS A 78 -15.90 47.70 -0.30
CA HIS A 78 -16.92 48.77 -0.37
C HIS A 78 -17.56 49.16 -1.73
N LYS A 79 -17.01 48.75 -2.87
CA LYS A 79 -17.58 48.95 -4.20
C LYS A 79 -18.01 47.66 -4.89
N LEU A 80 -17.33 46.55 -4.62
CA LEU A 80 -17.64 45.23 -5.20
C LEU A 80 -18.79 44.56 -4.44
N ASP A 81 -18.74 44.59 -3.11
CA ASP A 81 -19.79 44.07 -2.23
C ASP A 81 -21.15 44.74 -2.50
N LEU A 82 -21.20 46.07 -2.49
CA LEU A 82 -22.39 46.86 -2.74
C LEU A 82 -22.91 46.64 -4.15
N TYR A 83 -22.04 46.46 -5.14
CA TYR A 83 -22.49 46.20 -6.51
C TYR A 83 -23.04 44.79 -6.67
N SER A 84 -22.41 43.78 -6.06
CA SER A 84 -22.93 42.41 -6.02
C SER A 84 -24.31 42.36 -5.34
N ASP A 85 -24.42 43.00 -4.18
CA ASP A 85 -25.64 43.13 -3.38
C ASP A 85 -26.75 43.87 -4.15
N TYR A 86 -26.39 44.93 -4.89
CA TYR A 86 -27.30 45.59 -5.83
C TYR A 86 -27.80 44.62 -6.90
N VAL A 87 -26.91 43.87 -7.57
CA VAL A 87 -27.30 42.94 -8.64
C VAL A 87 -28.19 41.81 -8.09
N LEU A 88 -27.89 41.29 -6.89
CA LEU A 88 -28.73 40.29 -6.21
C LEU A 88 -30.11 40.82 -5.85
N GLY A 89 -30.19 42.08 -5.43
CA GLY A 89 -31.44 42.73 -5.04
C GLY A 89 -32.32 43.19 -6.20
N LEU A 90 -31.86 43.09 -7.45
CA LEU A 90 -32.66 43.47 -8.62
C LEU A 90 -33.89 42.57 -8.80
N ARG A 91 -34.91 43.11 -9.46
CA ARG A 91 -36.05 42.32 -9.94
C ARG A 91 -35.69 41.64 -11.25
N ALA A 92 -36.35 40.53 -11.56
CA ALA A 92 -36.18 39.82 -12.83
C ALA A 92 -36.42 40.72 -14.06
N SER A 93 -37.33 41.70 -13.96
CA SER A 93 -37.59 42.68 -15.04
C SER A 93 -36.47 43.70 -15.24
N ASP A 94 -35.63 43.91 -14.23
CA ASP A 94 -34.69 45.03 -14.16
C ASP A 94 -33.24 44.58 -14.36
N VAL A 95 -32.94 43.29 -14.12
CA VAL A 95 -31.63 42.71 -14.39
C VAL A 95 -31.37 42.66 -15.90
N LYS A 96 -30.18 43.10 -16.29
CA LYS A 96 -29.70 43.13 -17.68
C LYS A 96 -28.35 42.43 -17.75
N PRO A 97 -27.97 41.81 -18.88
CA PRO A 97 -26.68 41.13 -19.00
C PRO A 97 -25.48 42.02 -18.62
N LYS A 98 -25.53 43.31 -18.98
CA LYS A 98 -24.51 44.30 -18.62
C LYS A 98 -24.23 44.44 -17.12
N HIS A 99 -25.17 44.08 -16.24
CA HIS A 99 -24.95 44.14 -14.80
C HIS A 99 -23.98 43.05 -14.34
N LEU A 100 -24.04 41.85 -14.93
CA LEU A 100 -23.09 40.78 -14.63
C LEU A 100 -21.70 41.12 -15.19
N THR A 101 -21.64 41.63 -16.42
CA THR A 101 -20.38 42.10 -17.01
C THR A 101 -19.72 43.21 -16.16
N GLU A 102 -20.49 44.21 -15.74
CA GLU A 102 -19.99 45.33 -14.93
C GLU A 102 -19.50 44.86 -13.55
N LEU A 103 -20.15 43.87 -12.94
CA LEU A 103 -19.69 43.25 -11.70
C LEU A 103 -18.29 42.65 -11.88
N PHE A 104 -18.09 41.90 -12.96
CA PHE A 104 -16.81 41.25 -13.27
C PHE A 104 -15.71 42.26 -13.59
N ARG A 105 -16.02 43.36 -14.28
CA ARG A 105 -15.08 44.46 -14.51
C ARG A 105 -14.65 45.13 -13.22
N ARG A 106 -15.59 45.39 -12.30
CA ARG A 106 -15.30 45.94 -10.96
C ARG A 106 -14.44 44.99 -10.14
N PHE A 107 -14.68 43.69 -10.26
CA PHE A 107 -13.88 42.67 -9.63
C PHE A 107 -12.43 42.66 -10.16
N ARG A 108 -12.23 42.75 -11.48
CA ARG A 108 -10.89 42.91 -12.06
C ARG A 108 -10.16 44.15 -11.48
N GLU A 109 -10.86 45.27 -11.35
CA GLU A 109 -10.29 46.47 -10.73
C GLU A 109 -9.94 46.27 -9.25
N TYR A 110 -10.80 45.58 -8.49
CA TYR A 110 -10.57 45.26 -7.08
C TYR A 110 -9.33 44.38 -6.92
N VAL A 111 -9.18 43.32 -7.71
CA VAL A 111 -7.97 42.49 -7.66
C VAL A 111 -6.72 43.33 -7.93
N ALA A 112 -6.79 44.20 -8.95
CA ALA A 112 -5.68 45.05 -9.32
C ALA A 112 -5.24 46.05 -8.24
N LYS A 113 -6.22 46.66 -7.55
CA LYS A 113 -5.99 47.79 -6.62
C LYS A 113 -5.84 47.35 -5.17
N ASP A 114 -6.52 46.29 -4.77
CA ASP A 114 -6.69 45.95 -3.36
C ASP A 114 -6.06 44.61 -2.99
N VAL A 115 -6.17 43.58 -3.84
CA VAL A 115 -5.59 42.25 -3.56
C VAL A 115 -4.10 42.25 -3.83
N TYR A 116 -3.70 42.73 -4.99
CA TYR A 116 -2.31 42.69 -5.43
C TYR A 116 -1.31 43.41 -4.51
N PRO A 117 -1.63 44.58 -3.91
CA PRO A 117 -0.70 45.20 -2.96
C PRO A 117 -0.62 44.48 -1.60
N GLN A 118 -1.68 43.76 -1.20
CA GLN A 118 -1.81 43.17 0.14
C GLN A 118 -2.55 41.81 0.09
N PRO A 119 -1.97 40.77 -0.52
CA PRO A 119 -2.67 39.50 -0.76
C PRO A 119 -3.14 38.81 0.52
N GLY A 120 -2.37 38.90 1.61
CA GLY A 120 -2.74 38.32 2.91
C GLY A 120 -3.93 38.99 3.60
N GLN A 121 -4.41 40.14 3.10
CA GLN A 121 -5.60 40.83 3.63
C GLN A 121 -6.85 40.60 2.77
N ALA A 122 -6.72 39.86 1.66
CA ALA A 122 -7.85 39.52 0.83
C ALA A 122 -8.67 38.38 1.46
N ALA A 123 -10.00 38.44 1.37
CA ALA A 123 -10.86 37.29 1.61
C ALA A 123 -11.17 36.58 0.30
N PRO A 124 -10.45 35.52 -0.06
CA PRO A 124 -10.73 34.80 -1.29
C PRO A 124 -12.13 34.16 -1.27
N HIS A 125 -12.55 33.59 -0.14
CA HIS A 125 -13.89 33.02 0.05
C HIS A 125 -15.02 34.05 -0.17
N GLY A 126 -14.91 35.21 0.49
CA GLY A 126 -15.88 36.29 0.35
C GLY A 126 -15.95 36.79 -1.09
N THR A 127 -14.81 36.97 -1.74
CA THR A 127 -14.76 37.46 -3.12
C THR A 127 -15.40 36.48 -4.12
N CYS A 128 -15.17 35.17 -3.94
CA CYS A 128 -15.82 34.14 -4.75
C CYS A 128 -17.34 34.19 -4.60
N SER A 129 -17.82 34.32 -3.36
CA SER A 129 -19.25 34.38 -3.05
C SER A 129 -19.91 35.61 -3.70
N LEU A 130 -19.24 36.77 -3.65
CA LEU A 130 -19.71 38.01 -4.29
C LEU A 130 -19.85 37.91 -5.82
N LEU A 131 -19.09 37.02 -6.48
CA LEU A 131 -19.20 36.79 -7.92
C LEU A 131 -20.23 35.71 -8.26
N LEU A 132 -20.15 34.58 -7.57
CA LEU A 132 -20.95 33.40 -7.87
C LEU A 132 -22.42 33.59 -7.48
N ALA A 133 -22.72 34.31 -6.40
CA ALA A 133 -24.10 34.52 -5.98
C ALA A 133 -24.97 35.21 -7.05
N PRO A 134 -24.57 36.38 -7.61
CA PRO A 134 -25.28 37.00 -8.74
C PRO A 134 -25.44 36.10 -9.96
N ILE A 135 -24.41 35.32 -10.31
CA ILE A 135 -24.45 34.40 -11.45
C ILE A 135 -25.47 33.29 -11.22
N LEU A 136 -25.47 32.68 -10.02
CA LEU A 136 -26.39 31.61 -9.64
C LEU A 136 -27.85 32.12 -9.60
N LYS A 137 -28.08 33.34 -9.09
CA LYS A 137 -29.42 33.98 -9.07
C LYS A 137 -29.95 34.16 -10.48
N TRP A 138 -29.09 34.66 -11.37
CA TRP A 138 -29.46 35.08 -12.72
C TRP A 138 -29.00 34.11 -13.79
N ARG A 139 -29.00 32.80 -13.48
CA ARG A 139 -28.56 31.72 -14.39
C ARG A 139 -29.30 31.68 -15.73
N SER A 140 -30.52 32.20 -15.82
CA SER A 140 -31.26 32.33 -17.09
C SER A 140 -30.76 33.47 -18.00
N ILE A 141 -30.00 34.41 -17.46
CA ILE A 141 -29.48 35.58 -18.16
C ILE A 141 -27.97 35.46 -18.37
N ALA A 142 -27.27 34.83 -17.43
CA ALA A 142 -25.80 34.71 -17.43
C ALA A 142 -25.21 34.14 -18.74
N PRO A 143 -25.79 33.10 -19.40
CA PRO A 143 -25.29 32.61 -20.68
C PRO A 143 -25.20 33.68 -21.79
N LYS A 144 -26.05 34.71 -21.76
CA LYS A 144 -26.04 35.80 -22.77
C LYS A 144 -24.77 36.64 -22.76
N VAL A 145 -24.02 36.61 -21.66
CA VAL A 145 -22.72 37.29 -21.50
C VAL A 145 -21.63 36.30 -21.08
N GLY A 146 -21.89 34.99 -21.17
CA GLY A 146 -21.03 33.95 -20.61
C GLY A 146 -19.57 34.06 -21.07
N THR A 147 -19.35 34.20 -22.37
CA THR A 147 -18.01 34.35 -22.97
C THR A 147 -17.27 35.57 -22.40
N GLU A 148 -17.96 36.70 -22.23
CA GLU A 148 -17.35 37.91 -21.68
C GLU A 148 -16.97 37.73 -20.20
N LEU A 149 -17.82 37.10 -19.39
CA LEU A 149 -17.53 36.83 -17.98
C LEU A 149 -16.32 35.90 -17.83
N VAL A 150 -16.27 34.82 -18.62
CA VAL A 150 -15.16 33.87 -18.64
C VAL A 150 -13.87 34.57 -19.06
N ASN A 151 -13.87 35.35 -20.14
CA ASN A 151 -12.68 36.09 -20.60
C ASN A 151 -12.14 37.05 -19.53
N ILE A 152 -13.01 37.75 -18.80
CA ILE A 152 -12.56 38.64 -17.70
C ILE A 152 -11.86 37.84 -16.60
N LEU A 153 -12.34 36.64 -16.25
CA LEU A 153 -11.68 35.79 -15.27
C LEU A 153 -10.34 35.25 -15.80
N GLU A 154 -10.26 34.87 -17.07
CA GLU A 154 -9.01 34.44 -17.69
C GLU A 154 -7.95 35.53 -17.67
N ASP A 155 -8.32 36.78 -17.97
CA ASP A 155 -7.43 37.94 -17.86
C ASP A 155 -6.92 38.13 -16.44
N VAL A 156 -7.80 38.00 -15.44
CA VAL A 156 -7.42 38.14 -14.01
C VAL A 156 -6.50 36.99 -13.58
N ILE A 157 -6.78 35.76 -14.01
CA ILE A 157 -5.94 34.58 -13.73
C ILE A 157 -4.56 34.75 -14.38
N ASP A 158 -4.49 35.23 -15.61
CA ASP A 158 -3.21 35.47 -16.31
C ASP A 158 -2.38 36.55 -15.62
N ALA A 159 -3.01 37.68 -15.24
CA ALA A 159 -2.36 38.74 -14.49
C ALA A 159 -1.87 38.28 -13.11
N THR A 160 -2.67 37.45 -12.41
CA THR A 160 -2.30 36.87 -11.10
C THR A 160 -1.15 35.88 -11.25
N SER A 161 -1.22 34.98 -12.23
CA SER A 161 -0.14 34.03 -12.54
C SER A 161 1.17 34.76 -12.86
N THR A 162 1.09 35.83 -13.65
CA THR A 162 2.26 36.64 -14.01
C THR A 162 2.91 37.26 -12.77
N ARG A 163 2.12 37.76 -11.82
CA ARG A 163 2.64 38.28 -10.55
C ARG A 163 3.27 37.20 -9.69
N LEU A 164 2.64 36.03 -9.55
CA LEU A 164 3.21 34.92 -8.79
C LEU A 164 4.55 34.42 -9.34
N ARG A 165 4.76 34.54 -10.67
CA ARG A 165 6.06 34.25 -11.29
C ARG A 165 7.14 35.27 -10.93
N SER A 166 6.78 36.55 -10.83
CA SER A 166 7.74 37.61 -10.50
C SER A 166 7.99 37.76 -9.01
N ASP A 167 6.95 37.60 -8.20
CA ASP A 167 6.97 37.82 -6.75
C ASP A 167 6.01 36.83 -6.08
N TYR A 168 6.54 35.65 -5.76
CA TYR A 168 5.76 34.56 -5.21
C TYR A 168 5.26 34.89 -3.79
N SER A 169 3.95 34.69 -3.56
CA SER A 169 3.30 34.81 -2.27
C SER A 169 2.33 33.65 -2.06
N ALA A 170 2.45 32.94 -0.94
CA ALA A 170 1.56 31.84 -0.59
C ALA A 170 0.09 32.30 -0.44
N ASP A 171 -0.14 33.53 0.04
CA ASP A 171 -1.48 34.09 0.15
C ASP A 171 -2.06 34.47 -1.21
N LEU A 172 -1.22 34.98 -2.12
CA LEU A 172 -1.64 35.25 -3.50
C LEU A 172 -1.93 33.95 -4.26
N LEU A 173 -1.19 32.87 -4.00
CA LEU A 173 -1.47 31.54 -4.55
C LEU A 173 -2.79 31.00 -4.00
N ALA A 174 -3.02 31.11 -2.69
CA ALA A 174 -4.30 30.73 -2.09
C ALA A 174 -5.44 31.52 -2.73
N TYR A 175 -5.28 32.83 -2.93
CA TYR A 175 -6.26 33.64 -3.64
C TYR A 175 -6.48 33.15 -5.08
N GLN A 176 -5.40 32.83 -5.81
CA GLN A 176 -5.48 32.29 -7.16
C GLN A 176 -6.26 30.96 -7.24
N ASN A 177 -6.12 30.06 -6.27
CA ASN A 177 -6.90 28.83 -6.20
C ASN A 177 -8.40 29.14 -6.20
N PHE A 178 -8.82 30.08 -5.37
CA PHE A 178 -10.22 30.54 -5.29
C PHE A 178 -10.70 31.24 -6.59
N LEU A 179 -9.82 31.99 -7.27
CA LEU A 179 -10.11 32.56 -8.58
C LEU A 179 -10.36 31.47 -9.63
N PHE A 180 -9.51 30.45 -9.64
CA PHE A 180 -9.62 29.36 -10.60
C PHE A 180 -10.85 28.49 -10.32
N PHE A 181 -11.16 28.25 -9.04
CA PHE A 181 -12.44 27.66 -8.63
C PHE A 181 -13.64 28.45 -9.17
N THR A 182 -13.64 29.78 -8.96
CA THR A 182 -14.70 30.68 -9.46
C THR A 182 -14.83 30.62 -10.98
N TYR A 183 -13.71 30.51 -11.69
CA TYR A 183 -13.67 30.31 -13.14
C TYR A 183 -14.33 29.01 -13.58
N LEU A 184 -13.97 27.87 -12.97
CA LEU A 184 -14.58 26.57 -13.29
C LEU A 184 -16.10 26.58 -13.06
N VAL A 185 -16.55 27.14 -11.93
CA VAL A 185 -17.98 27.21 -11.60
C VAL A 185 -18.70 28.18 -12.55
N THR A 186 -18.13 29.35 -12.81
CA THR A 186 -18.73 30.35 -13.73
C THR A 186 -18.90 29.74 -15.11
N ALA A 187 -17.83 29.16 -15.68
CA ALA A 187 -17.85 28.51 -16.99
C ALA A 187 -18.96 27.44 -17.09
N GLN A 188 -19.11 26.62 -16.05
CA GLN A 188 -20.17 25.62 -15.97
C GLN A 188 -21.57 26.25 -15.92
N VAL A 189 -21.79 27.28 -15.09
CA VAL A 189 -23.12 27.91 -14.94
C VAL A 189 -23.53 28.67 -16.20
N VAL A 190 -22.57 29.27 -16.91
CA VAL A 190 -22.84 30.00 -18.17
C VAL A 190 -22.77 29.13 -19.42
N GLU A 191 -22.51 27.82 -19.27
CA GLU A 191 -22.39 26.84 -20.36
C GLU A 191 -21.30 27.21 -21.39
N VAL A 192 -20.20 27.79 -20.91
CA VAL A 192 -19.03 28.13 -21.73
C VAL A 192 -17.90 27.17 -21.41
N GLY A 193 -17.20 26.70 -22.43
CA GLY A 193 -16.04 25.82 -22.25
C GLY A 193 -14.90 26.51 -21.49
N VAL A 194 -14.04 25.71 -20.86
CA VAL A 194 -12.81 26.20 -20.23
C VAL A 194 -11.63 26.13 -21.21
N SER A 195 -10.69 27.06 -21.09
CA SER A 195 -9.50 27.15 -21.93
C SER A 195 -8.34 26.36 -21.32
N ALA A 196 -7.77 25.45 -22.11
CA ALA A 196 -6.56 24.71 -21.74
C ALA A 196 -5.39 25.66 -21.40
N ALA A 197 -5.29 26.80 -22.09
CA ALA A 197 -4.26 27.80 -21.85
C ALA A 197 -4.37 28.42 -20.44
N THR A 198 -5.58 28.60 -19.92
CA THR A 198 -5.81 29.15 -18.57
C THR A 198 -5.32 28.20 -17.48
N GLY A 199 -5.55 26.89 -17.62
CA GLY A 199 -4.96 25.90 -16.70
C GLY A 199 -3.44 25.81 -16.81
N SER A 200 -2.89 25.90 -18.01
CA SER A 200 -1.42 25.93 -18.21
C SER A 200 -0.77 27.18 -17.61
N ARG A 201 -1.46 28.33 -17.59
CA ARG A 201 -1.00 29.53 -16.85
C ARG A 201 -1.00 29.32 -15.35
N LEU A 202 -2.02 28.66 -14.80
CA LEU A 202 -2.06 28.28 -13.38
C LEU A 202 -0.87 27.35 -13.03
N LEU A 203 -0.64 26.30 -13.82
CA LEU A 203 0.52 25.41 -13.66
C LEU A 203 1.87 26.13 -13.77
N ASN A 204 1.96 27.15 -14.62
CA ASN A 204 3.18 27.95 -14.70
C ASN A 204 3.52 28.64 -13.37
N ALA A 205 2.55 28.97 -12.51
CA ALA A 205 2.85 29.49 -11.18
C ALA A 205 3.65 28.46 -10.36
N PHE A 206 3.24 27.19 -10.36
CA PHE A 206 3.98 26.08 -9.74
C PHE A 206 5.41 25.98 -10.29
N ARG A 207 5.56 25.91 -11.62
CA ARG A 207 6.87 25.76 -12.28
C ARG A 207 7.89 26.84 -11.87
N HIS A 208 7.45 28.07 -11.66
CA HIS A 208 8.33 29.21 -11.34
C HIS A 208 8.49 29.49 -9.85
N THR A 209 7.68 28.85 -8.99
CA THR A 209 7.76 29.05 -7.54
C THR A 209 9.10 28.53 -6.99
N GLY A 210 9.72 27.56 -7.67
CA GLY A 210 10.94 26.90 -7.21
C GLY A 210 10.65 25.93 -6.06
N PRO A 211 11.38 24.81 -5.94
CA PRO A 211 11.04 23.75 -4.99
C PRO A 211 11.00 24.21 -3.52
N GLY A 212 11.91 25.08 -3.10
CA GLY A 212 12.00 25.54 -1.71
C GLY A 212 10.81 26.41 -1.28
N LYS A 213 10.39 27.38 -2.11
CA LYS A 213 9.22 28.22 -1.80
C LYS A 213 7.92 27.43 -1.93
N TRP A 214 7.88 26.48 -2.86
CA TRP A 214 6.72 25.59 -2.98
C TRP A 214 6.59 24.72 -1.74
N ALA A 215 7.67 24.08 -1.29
CA ALA A 215 7.67 23.25 -0.09
C ALA A 215 7.30 24.03 1.19
N SER A 216 7.69 25.31 1.30
CA SER A 216 7.31 26.18 2.42
C SER A 216 5.87 26.71 2.34
N THR A 217 5.16 26.46 1.24
CA THR A 217 3.75 26.80 1.11
C THR A 217 2.91 25.88 1.97
N ARG A 218 1.94 26.47 2.67
CA ARG A 218 0.96 25.73 3.49
C ARG A 218 0.40 24.55 2.70
N SER A 219 0.46 23.36 3.29
CA SER A 219 0.09 22.11 2.64
C SER A 219 -1.33 22.17 2.06
N ASN A 220 -2.30 22.69 2.83
CA ASN A 220 -3.69 22.85 2.39
C ASN A 220 -3.84 23.66 1.09
N VAL A 221 -3.03 24.70 0.88
CA VAL A 221 -3.03 25.51 -0.36
C VAL A 221 -2.49 24.70 -1.54
N ARG A 222 -1.46 23.87 -1.32
CA ARG A 222 -0.91 22.99 -2.36
C ARG A 222 -1.88 21.89 -2.78
N VAL A 223 -2.61 21.31 -1.82
CA VAL A 223 -3.66 20.31 -2.14
C VAL A 223 -4.87 20.95 -2.82
N GLN A 224 -5.31 22.13 -2.39
CA GLN A 224 -6.33 22.88 -3.13
C GLN A 224 -5.93 23.08 -4.59
N PHE A 225 -4.66 23.43 -4.83
CA PHE A 225 -4.11 23.59 -6.17
C PHE A 225 -4.18 22.27 -6.95
N ALA A 226 -3.74 21.15 -6.37
CA ALA A 226 -3.81 19.84 -7.01
C ALA A 226 -5.25 19.38 -7.29
N ALA A 227 -6.18 19.55 -6.36
CA ALA A 227 -7.59 19.23 -6.52
C ALA A 227 -8.24 20.03 -7.65
N LEU A 228 -7.92 21.33 -7.75
CA LEU A 228 -8.36 22.17 -8.86
C LEU A 228 -7.79 21.72 -10.20
N MET A 229 -6.51 21.34 -10.23
CA MET A 229 -5.89 20.81 -11.44
C MET A 229 -6.51 19.49 -11.87
N LEU A 230 -6.87 18.61 -10.93
CA LEU A 230 -7.60 17.38 -11.23
C LEU A 230 -8.99 17.68 -11.80
N ALA A 231 -9.77 18.55 -11.15
CA ALA A 231 -11.10 18.93 -11.61
C ALA A 231 -11.07 19.62 -13.00
N PHE A 232 -10.02 20.40 -13.27
CA PHE A 232 -9.79 20.99 -14.58
C PHE A 232 -9.41 19.94 -15.62
N LEU A 233 -8.50 19.01 -15.28
CA LEU A 233 -8.06 17.94 -16.18
C LEU A 233 -9.23 17.05 -16.62
N GLN A 234 -10.17 16.75 -15.70
CA GLN A 234 -11.40 16.01 -15.98
C GLN A 234 -12.32 16.69 -17.01
N ARG A 235 -12.13 17.99 -17.32
CA ARG A 235 -12.86 18.67 -18.40
C ARG A 235 -12.33 18.33 -19.79
N PHE A 236 -11.10 17.83 -19.90
CA PHE A 236 -10.42 17.54 -21.17
C PHE A 236 -10.09 16.06 -21.36
N TYR A 237 -10.03 15.32 -20.25
CA TYR A 237 -9.72 13.90 -20.22
C TYR A 237 -10.82 13.13 -19.52
N ASP A 238 -11.22 12.06 -20.19
CA ASP A 238 -11.95 10.96 -19.59
C ASP A 238 -10.91 10.12 -18.84
N LEU A 239 -10.99 10.08 -17.51
CA LEU A 239 -9.99 9.42 -16.66
C LEU A 239 -9.90 7.90 -16.90
N ASP A 240 -10.92 7.29 -17.49
CA ASP A 240 -10.90 5.87 -17.84
C ASP A 240 -10.19 5.61 -19.19
N LYS A 241 -9.87 6.67 -19.96
CA LYS A 241 -9.15 6.57 -21.23
C LYS A 241 -7.67 6.94 -21.07
N PRO A 242 -6.79 6.49 -21.99
CA PRO A 242 -5.40 6.88 -21.96
C PRO A 242 -5.18 8.39 -22.14
N PHE A 243 -4.23 8.96 -21.40
CA PHE A 243 -3.70 10.30 -21.62
C PHE A 243 -2.94 10.34 -22.95
N GLY A 244 -3.12 11.46 -23.64
CA GLY A 244 -2.38 11.80 -24.83
C GLY A 244 -2.18 13.31 -24.87
N THR A 245 -1.18 13.77 -25.61
CA THR A 245 -1.01 15.20 -25.83
C THR A 245 -2.21 15.76 -26.60
N LYS A 246 -2.71 16.91 -26.17
CA LYS A 246 -3.81 17.65 -26.81
C LYS A 246 -3.46 19.13 -26.82
N LEU A 247 -4.21 19.95 -27.57
CA LEU A 247 -4.02 21.39 -27.59
C LEU A 247 -4.08 21.95 -26.15
N GLY A 248 -2.99 22.57 -25.70
CA GLY A 248 -2.83 23.11 -24.34
C GLY A 248 -2.26 22.14 -23.30
N PHE A 249 -2.17 20.84 -23.58
CA PHE A 249 -1.54 19.81 -22.74
C PHE A 249 -0.32 19.22 -23.47
N SER A 250 0.74 20.02 -23.55
CA SER A 250 2.03 19.55 -24.05
C SER A 250 2.67 18.57 -23.06
N HIS A 251 3.72 17.88 -23.50
CA HIS A 251 4.49 16.98 -22.63
C HIS A 251 4.97 17.69 -21.36
N ASN A 252 5.44 18.93 -21.47
CA ASN A 252 5.91 19.72 -20.33
C ASN A 252 4.77 20.10 -19.36
N VAL A 253 3.55 20.35 -19.88
CA VAL A 253 2.37 20.64 -19.04
C VAL A 253 1.94 19.39 -18.28
N LEU A 254 1.95 18.23 -18.95
CA LEU A 254 1.66 16.95 -18.31
C LEU A 254 2.73 16.59 -17.26
N ALA A 255 3.98 17.01 -17.47
CA ALA A 255 5.06 16.77 -16.52
C ALA A 255 4.89 17.63 -15.27
N ASP A 256 4.52 18.90 -15.43
CA ASP A 256 4.18 19.75 -14.28
C ASP A 256 2.98 19.19 -13.50
N LEU A 257 1.95 18.70 -14.20
CA LEU A 257 0.78 18.06 -13.59
C LEU A 257 1.17 16.86 -12.74
N ARG A 258 2.03 15.99 -13.29
CA ARG A 258 2.60 14.85 -12.59
C ARG A 258 3.29 15.29 -11.31
N GLU A 259 4.16 16.31 -11.35
CA GLU A 259 4.87 16.79 -10.16
C GLU A 259 3.91 17.39 -9.11
N VAL A 260 2.89 18.14 -9.54
CA VAL A 260 1.85 18.69 -8.65
C VAL A 260 1.08 17.56 -7.95
N PHE A 261 0.71 16.51 -8.68
CA PHE A 261 0.02 15.36 -8.10
C PHE A 261 0.95 14.52 -7.22
N HIS A 262 2.22 14.38 -7.59
CA HIS A 262 3.22 13.69 -6.78
C HIS A 262 3.42 14.38 -5.42
N ASP A 263 3.52 15.71 -5.42
CA ASP A 263 3.60 16.50 -4.18
C ASP A 263 2.35 16.32 -3.31
N ALA A 264 1.15 16.42 -3.88
CA ALA A 264 -0.12 16.22 -3.16
C ALA A 264 -0.32 14.77 -2.68
N GLY A 265 0.21 13.78 -3.41
CA GLY A 265 0.16 12.37 -3.02
C GLY A 265 1.10 12.03 -1.86
N ASN A 266 2.16 12.82 -1.64
CA ASN A 266 3.20 12.54 -0.64
C ASN A 266 3.26 13.53 0.52
N SER A 267 2.50 14.62 0.47
CA SER A 267 2.42 15.59 1.55
C SER A 267 1.98 14.96 2.89
N GLU A 268 2.71 15.25 3.96
CA GLU A 268 2.33 14.93 5.34
C GLU A 268 1.08 15.77 5.70
N PHE A 269 -0.06 15.12 5.91
CA PHE A 269 -1.29 15.81 6.27
C PHE A 269 -1.90 15.30 7.56
N GLU A 270 -2.71 16.17 8.17
CA GLU A 270 -3.72 15.84 9.16
C GLU A 270 -4.56 14.64 8.71
N ALA A 271 -4.96 13.79 9.68
CA ALA A 271 -5.59 12.49 9.44
C ALA A 271 -6.81 12.52 8.48
N GLU A 272 -7.47 13.67 8.34
CA GLU A 272 -8.66 13.85 7.53
C GLU A 272 -8.40 13.73 6.01
N PHE A 273 -7.22 14.07 5.51
CA PHE A 273 -6.93 14.04 4.06
C PHE A 273 -6.25 12.78 3.56
N ALA A 274 -5.63 12.00 4.46
CA ALA A 274 -4.93 10.77 4.11
C ALA A 274 -5.74 9.81 3.21
N PRO A 275 -7.07 9.65 3.38
CA PRO A 275 -7.87 8.76 2.55
C PRO A 275 -8.01 9.16 1.07
N SER A 276 -7.56 10.35 0.66
CA SER A 276 -7.71 10.84 -0.73
C SER A 276 -6.39 10.94 -1.49
N GLN A 277 -5.25 10.74 -0.82
CA GLN A 277 -3.91 10.80 -1.43
C GLN A 277 -3.72 9.77 -2.55
N TRP A 278 -4.44 8.64 -2.47
CA TRP A 278 -4.38 7.60 -3.48
C TRP A 278 -4.80 8.09 -4.86
N VAL A 279 -5.70 9.09 -4.97
CA VAL A 279 -6.13 9.61 -6.28
C VAL A 279 -5.00 10.35 -6.96
N PHE A 280 -4.26 11.19 -6.23
CA PHE A 280 -3.13 11.91 -6.79
C PHE A 280 -1.99 10.94 -7.15
N ARG A 281 -1.73 9.92 -6.31
CA ARG A 281 -0.76 8.86 -6.65
C ARG A 281 -1.17 8.09 -7.90
N TRP A 282 -2.44 7.69 -7.99
CA TRP A 282 -2.99 7.03 -9.18
C TRP A 282 -2.85 7.90 -10.44
N MET A 283 -3.06 9.21 -10.32
CA MET A 283 -2.85 10.16 -11.41
C MET A 283 -1.38 10.23 -11.86
N VAL A 284 -0.44 10.23 -10.92
CA VAL A 284 1.01 10.17 -11.22
C VAL A 284 1.32 8.88 -11.97
N ASP A 285 0.88 7.74 -11.44
CA ASP A 285 1.12 6.42 -12.03
C ASP A 285 0.58 6.36 -13.46
N LYS A 286 -0.64 6.87 -13.67
CA LYS A 286 -1.29 6.89 -14.97
C LYS A 286 -0.56 7.80 -15.97
N LEU A 287 -0.12 8.98 -15.55
CA LEU A 287 0.68 9.88 -16.40
C LEU A 287 2.04 9.25 -16.75
N ASP A 288 2.69 8.59 -15.79
CA ASP A 288 3.96 7.90 -16.03
C ASP A 288 3.80 6.75 -17.03
N ALA A 289 2.75 5.96 -16.86
CA ALA A 289 2.43 4.85 -17.74
C ALA A 289 2.15 5.28 -19.19
N GLU A 290 1.33 6.32 -19.34
CA GLU A 290 0.70 6.64 -20.62
C GLU A 290 1.42 7.77 -21.37
N VAL A 291 2.15 8.65 -20.66
CA VAL A 291 2.76 9.86 -21.25
C VAL A 291 4.30 9.83 -21.19
N PHE A 292 4.88 9.39 -20.07
CA PHE A 292 6.34 9.53 -19.84
C PHE A 292 7.15 8.24 -20.09
N SER A 293 6.51 7.07 -20.13
CA SER A 293 7.19 5.84 -20.53
C SER A 293 7.59 5.88 -22.02
N THR A 294 8.89 5.94 -22.29
CA THR A 294 9.46 5.83 -23.66
C THR A 294 9.33 4.42 -24.23
N MET A 295 8.96 3.43 -23.41
CA MET A 295 8.64 2.07 -23.85
C MET A 295 7.13 1.91 -23.99
N ARG A 296 6.64 1.79 -25.24
CA ARG A 296 5.30 1.26 -25.53
C ARG A 296 5.03 0.02 -24.66
N ARG A 297 4.03 0.10 -23.79
CA ARG A 297 3.45 -1.05 -23.04
C ARG A 297 4.50 -2.00 -22.41
N ALA A 298 5.56 -1.46 -21.83
CA ALA A 298 6.17 -2.15 -20.69
C ALA A 298 5.36 -1.74 -19.47
N GLU A 299 4.83 -2.73 -18.76
CA GLU A 299 4.16 -2.58 -17.48
C GLU A 299 4.88 -1.53 -16.65
N ILE A 300 4.12 -0.53 -16.16
CA ILE A 300 4.56 0.47 -15.20
C ILE A 300 5.51 -0.20 -14.23
N SER A 301 6.77 0.25 -14.16
CA SER A 301 7.73 -0.25 -13.18
C SER A 301 7.10 -0.09 -11.82
N GLY A 302 6.50 -1.16 -11.29
CA GLY A 302 5.60 -1.13 -10.15
C GLY A 302 6.25 -0.67 -8.84
N LEU A 303 7.56 -0.40 -8.87
CA LEU A 303 8.30 0.25 -7.81
C LEU A 303 8.14 1.77 -7.76
N ALA A 304 8.01 2.45 -8.91
CA ALA A 304 7.88 3.91 -8.94
C ALA A 304 6.55 4.38 -8.34
N ALA A 305 5.53 3.51 -8.39
CA ALA A 305 4.21 3.67 -7.78
C ALA A 305 4.19 3.42 -6.26
N LEU A 306 5.29 2.93 -5.67
CA LEU A 306 5.41 2.73 -4.24
C LEU A 306 5.66 4.08 -3.56
N SER A 307 4.89 4.35 -2.50
CA SER A 307 5.14 5.46 -1.58
C SER A 307 6.53 5.34 -0.94
N TYR A 308 7.06 6.46 -0.44
CA TYR A 308 8.34 6.46 0.28
C TYR A 308 8.36 5.46 1.45
N VAL A 309 7.23 5.30 2.14
CA VAL A 309 7.06 4.30 3.21
C VAL A 309 7.22 2.88 2.68
N GLU A 310 6.57 2.56 1.56
CA GLU A 310 6.67 1.23 0.92
C GLU A 310 8.07 0.94 0.38
N GLN A 311 8.74 1.96 -0.19
CA GLN A 311 10.14 1.84 -0.62
C GLN A 311 11.07 1.58 0.58
N ASN A 312 10.88 2.28 1.70
CA ASN A 312 11.62 2.06 2.93
C ASN A 312 11.36 0.65 3.51
N LEU A 313 10.13 0.15 3.43
CA LEU A 313 9.80 -1.22 3.82
C LEU A 313 10.59 -2.23 2.97
N VAL A 314 10.71 -2.02 1.66
CA VAL A 314 11.54 -2.91 0.80
C VAL A 314 13.01 -2.89 1.27
N VAL A 315 13.57 -1.72 1.59
CA VAL A 315 14.94 -1.61 2.13
C VAL A 315 15.07 -2.34 3.47
N GLU A 316 14.08 -2.23 4.36
CA GLU A 316 14.06 -2.95 5.63
C GLU A 316 13.99 -4.47 5.43
N LEU A 317 13.16 -4.93 4.50
CA LEU A 317 13.04 -6.35 4.15
C LEU A 317 14.37 -6.89 3.63
N VAL A 318 15.05 -6.16 2.75
CA VAL A 318 16.39 -6.51 2.25
C VAL A 318 17.38 -6.65 3.41
N ARG A 319 17.40 -5.69 4.35
CA ARG A 319 18.25 -5.75 5.54
C ARG A 319 17.90 -6.93 6.44
N ARG A 320 16.61 -7.26 6.59
CA ARG A 320 16.14 -8.37 7.42
C ARG A 320 16.55 -9.72 6.83
N PHE A 321 16.53 -9.85 5.51
CA PHE A 321 16.80 -11.09 4.79
C PHE A 321 18.24 -11.20 4.26
N SER A 322 19.11 -10.25 4.59
CA SER A 322 20.50 -10.23 4.11
C SER A 322 21.34 -11.42 4.58
N GLU A 323 20.94 -12.05 5.70
CA GLU A 323 21.58 -13.26 6.24
C GLU A 323 21.11 -14.55 5.56
N TYR A 324 20.18 -14.47 4.60
CA TYR A 324 19.86 -15.64 3.79
C TYR A 324 21.10 -16.05 2.97
N ARG A 325 21.31 -17.35 2.83
CA ARG A 325 22.49 -17.96 2.19
C ARG A 325 22.84 -17.39 0.82
N VAL A 326 21.83 -16.95 0.07
CA VAL A 326 21.98 -16.10 -1.11
C VAL A 326 21.49 -14.73 -0.64
N PRO A 327 22.41 -13.80 -0.31
CA PRO A 327 22.01 -12.54 0.28
C PRO A 327 20.98 -11.84 -0.59
N ILE A 328 19.85 -11.49 0.01
CA ILE A 328 18.80 -10.75 -0.68
C ILE A 328 19.31 -9.33 -0.90
N SER A 329 19.31 -8.88 -2.16
CA SER A 329 19.67 -7.51 -2.54
C SER A 329 18.41 -6.71 -2.84
N VAL A 330 18.54 -5.38 -2.92
CA VAL A 330 17.45 -4.51 -3.38
C VAL A 330 16.98 -4.93 -4.77
N GLU A 331 17.90 -5.30 -5.66
CA GLU A 331 17.60 -5.77 -7.00
C GLU A 331 16.82 -7.09 -6.99
N SER A 332 17.22 -8.09 -6.20
CA SER A 332 16.50 -9.37 -6.16
C SER A 332 15.12 -9.23 -5.51
N ALA A 333 14.99 -8.43 -4.46
CA ALA A 333 13.71 -8.11 -3.84
C ALA A 333 12.78 -7.36 -4.81
N THR A 334 13.32 -6.38 -5.53
CA THR A 334 12.64 -5.63 -6.58
C THR A 334 12.13 -6.54 -7.70
N ASN A 335 13.02 -7.35 -8.27
CA ASN A 335 12.68 -8.26 -9.36
C ASN A 335 11.65 -9.28 -8.89
N PHE A 336 11.71 -9.71 -7.62
CA PHE A 336 10.70 -10.57 -7.03
C PHE A 336 9.32 -9.92 -7.02
N ILE A 337 9.18 -8.72 -6.43
CA ILE A 337 7.88 -8.06 -6.28
C ILE A 337 7.29 -7.60 -7.62
N LEU A 338 8.12 -7.22 -8.60
CA LEU A 338 7.64 -6.84 -9.94
C LEU A 338 6.92 -7.98 -10.66
N GLN A 339 7.22 -9.26 -10.35
CA GLN A 339 6.52 -10.42 -10.95
C GLN A 339 5.03 -10.51 -10.56
N PHE A 340 4.55 -9.69 -9.62
CA PHE A 340 3.13 -9.63 -9.25
C PHE A 340 2.28 -8.79 -10.24
N GLY A 341 2.91 -8.06 -11.17
CA GLY A 341 2.29 -7.46 -12.35
C GLY A 341 1.36 -6.26 -12.13
N SER A 342 0.91 -6.00 -10.90
CA SER A 342 0.06 -4.84 -10.57
C SER A 342 0.44 -4.21 -9.25
N THR A 343 0.25 -2.90 -9.10
CA THR A 343 0.56 -2.16 -7.87
C THR A 343 -0.17 -2.73 -6.65
N GLN A 344 -1.44 -3.13 -6.80
CA GLN A 344 -2.21 -3.74 -5.71
C GLN A 344 -1.57 -5.06 -5.24
N ARG A 345 -1.20 -5.94 -6.17
CA ARG A 345 -0.54 -7.21 -5.82
C ARG A 345 0.89 -7.01 -5.32
N ILE A 346 1.61 -5.98 -5.79
CA ILE A 346 2.91 -5.61 -5.24
C ILE A 346 2.77 -5.20 -3.77
N ARG A 347 1.77 -4.39 -3.42
CA ARG A 347 1.47 -4.05 -2.02
C ARG A 347 1.10 -5.29 -1.20
N GLY A 348 0.29 -6.18 -1.76
CA GLY A 348 -0.01 -7.48 -1.17
C GLY A 348 1.26 -8.32 -0.95
N ALA A 349 2.19 -8.33 -1.91
CA ALA A 349 3.47 -9.02 -1.81
C ALA A 349 4.37 -8.43 -0.72
N ILE A 350 4.49 -7.09 -0.66
CA ILE A 350 5.22 -6.40 0.42
C ILE A 350 4.61 -6.77 1.77
N ARG A 351 3.28 -6.75 1.89
CA ARG A 351 2.55 -7.15 3.11
C ARG A 351 2.85 -8.60 3.51
N LEU A 352 2.84 -9.54 2.56
CA LEU A 352 3.27 -10.92 2.80
C LEU A 352 4.73 -10.97 3.30
N LEU A 353 5.65 -10.28 2.62
CA LEU A 353 7.07 -10.27 2.99
C LEU A 353 7.31 -9.67 4.38
N THR A 354 6.59 -8.63 4.79
CA THR A 354 6.68 -8.06 6.15
C THR A 354 6.33 -9.09 7.23
N HIS A 355 5.42 -10.02 6.93
CA HIS A 355 5.00 -11.07 7.85
C HIS A 355 5.84 -12.36 7.74
N VAL A 356 6.85 -12.41 6.88
CA VAL A 356 7.81 -13.53 6.85
C VAL A 356 8.57 -13.59 8.17
N LYS A 357 8.45 -14.71 8.87
CA LYS A 357 9.25 -15.06 10.04
C LYS A 357 10.60 -15.59 9.57
N PHE A 358 11.56 -14.68 9.45
CA PHE A 358 12.95 -15.01 9.21
C PHE A 358 13.66 -15.27 10.54
N TYR A 359 13.98 -16.52 10.83
CA TYR A 359 14.73 -16.91 12.03
C TYR A 359 16.22 -16.84 11.74
N ARG A 360 16.94 -15.97 12.44
CA ARG A 360 18.38 -15.80 12.22
C ARG A 360 19.16 -16.96 12.83
N LEU A 361 20.36 -17.18 12.31
CA LEU A 361 21.20 -18.30 12.74
C LEU A 361 21.52 -18.22 14.24
N TRP A 362 21.87 -17.02 14.71
CA TRP A 362 22.23 -16.79 16.11
C TRP A 362 21.03 -16.96 17.05
N GLU A 363 19.81 -16.61 16.61
CA GLU A 363 18.59 -16.78 17.41
C GLU A 363 18.30 -18.27 17.62
N LEU A 364 18.45 -19.07 16.57
CA LEU A 364 18.29 -20.52 16.63
C LEU A 364 19.37 -21.16 17.52
N ALA A 365 20.62 -20.75 17.36
CA ALA A 365 21.75 -21.26 18.14
C ALA A 365 21.56 -20.96 19.63
N GLN A 366 21.28 -19.69 19.97
CA GLN A 366 21.03 -19.27 21.35
C GLN A 366 19.82 -19.97 21.95
N SER A 367 18.79 -20.21 21.15
CA SER A 367 17.62 -20.97 21.57
C SER A 367 18.00 -22.41 21.95
N VAL A 368 18.72 -23.11 21.09
CA VAL A 368 19.17 -24.49 21.36
C VAL A 368 20.15 -24.53 22.53
N GLU A 369 21.11 -23.61 22.60
CA GLU A 369 22.06 -23.52 23.72
C GLU A 369 21.33 -23.38 25.05
N ARG A 370 20.34 -22.48 25.16
CA ARG A 370 19.53 -22.33 26.39
C ARG A 370 18.81 -23.62 26.78
N LEU A 371 18.27 -24.37 25.82
CA LEU A 371 17.62 -25.65 26.10
C LEU A 371 18.61 -26.69 26.63
N LEU A 372 19.78 -26.80 25.99
CA LEU A 372 20.82 -27.74 26.41
C LEU A 372 21.40 -27.35 27.76
N THR A 373 21.64 -26.07 28.05
CA THR A 373 22.06 -25.59 29.37
C THR A 373 21.04 -25.97 30.45
N ALA A 374 19.73 -25.83 30.16
CA ALA A 374 18.70 -26.21 31.10
C ALA A 374 18.68 -27.73 31.38
N GLU A 375 18.98 -28.56 30.37
CA GLU A 375 19.12 -30.01 30.55
C GLU A 375 20.40 -30.38 31.30
N LEU A 376 21.53 -29.72 31.01
CA LEU A 376 22.80 -29.89 31.74
C LEU A 376 22.64 -29.57 33.23
N ASN A 377 21.93 -28.49 33.56
CA ASN A 377 21.64 -28.14 34.94
C ASN A 377 20.75 -29.19 35.63
N ARG A 378 19.81 -29.80 34.90
CA ARG A 378 18.94 -30.85 35.45
C ARG A 378 19.64 -32.19 35.62
N SER A 379 20.66 -32.49 34.80
CA SER A 379 21.48 -33.69 34.95
C SER A 379 22.56 -33.55 36.03
N GLY A 380 22.63 -32.41 36.74
CA GLY A 380 23.66 -32.18 37.76
C GLY A 380 25.05 -31.92 37.16
N GLY A 381 25.11 -31.44 35.92
CA GLY A 381 26.36 -31.17 35.21
C GLY A 381 26.97 -32.38 34.50
N GLU A 382 26.25 -33.51 34.40
CA GLU A 382 26.68 -34.63 33.58
C GLU A 382 26.76 -34.25 32.09
N GLU A 383 27.84 -34.67 31.43
CA GLU A 383 28.11 -34.43 30.01
C GLU A 383 26.92 -34.87 29.13
N LEU A 384 26.47 -33.99 28.23
CA LEU A 384 25.36 -34.27 27.32
C LEU A 384 25.85 -34.98 26.06
N VAL A 385 25.29 -36.15 25.74
CA VAL A 385 25.63 -36.89 24.52
C VAL A 385 24.71 -36.49 23.37
N ILE A 386 25.25 -35.77 22.38
CA ILE A 386 24.55 -35.38 21.15
C ILE A 386 24.85 -36.38 20.04
N SER A 387 23.82 -36.86 19.35
CA SER A 387 23.94 -37.78 18.23
C SER A 387 23.57 -37.08 16.92
N ALA A 388 24.38 -37.27 15.88
CA ALA A 388 23.93 -36.96 14.52
C ALA A 388 22.77 -37.88 14.11
N PHE A 389 21.73 -37.28 13.53
CA PHE A 389 20.46 -37.96 13.27
C PHE A 389 20.07 -37.89 11.79
N GLY A 390 20.16 -39.03 11.09
CA GLY A 390 19.91 -39.11 9.65
C GLY A 390 21.17 -38.79 8.83
N GLU A 391 21.01 -38.07 7.72
CA GLU A 391 22.12 -37.67 6.86
C GLU A 391 23.00 -36.59 7.53
N HIS A 392 24.32 -36.70 7.35
CA HIS A 392 25.31 -35.75 7.90
C HIS A 392 25.31 -34.36 7.25
N THR A 393 24.37 -34.10 6.35
CA THR A 393 24.27 -32.87 5.56
C THR A 393 22.97 -32.15 5.87
N GLY A 394 23.04 -30.84 6.18
CA GLY A 394 21.86 -30.01 6.40
C GLY A 394 21.90 -29.19 7.70
N SER A 395 20.72 -28.83 8.18
CA SER A 395 20.50 -27.94 9.34
C SER A 395 21.04 -28.50 10.65
N ALA A 396 20.85 -29.79 10.93
CA ALA A 396 21.36 -30.44 12.13
C ALA A 396 22.89 -30.33 12.27
N ALA A 397 23.63 -30.45 11.15
CA ALA A 397 25.08 -30.31 11.16
C ALA A 397 25.51 -28.88 11.50
N ILE A 398 24.80 -27.87 10.98
CA ILE A 398 25.03 -26.46 11.30
C ILE A 398 24.76 -26.20 12.79
N MET A 399 23.65 -26.73 13.32
CA MET A 399 23.32 -26.57 14.73
C MET A 399 24.35 -27.24 15.65
N ASN A 400 24.78 -28.46 15.32
CA ASN A 400 25.84 -29.15 16.07
C ASN A 400 27.15 -28.37 16.04
N TYR A 401 27.53 -27.81 14.88
CA TYR A 401 28.71 -26.95 14.77
C TYR A 401 28.61 -25.73 15.69
N LEU A 402 27.44 -25.07 15.74
CA LEU A 402 27.24 -23.90 16.60
C LEU A 402 27.29 -24.26 18.09
N VAL A 403 26.71 -25.39 18.49
CA VAL A 403 26.82 -25.88 19.87
C VAL A 403 28.29 -26.20 20.23
N ALA A 404 29.05 -26.79 19.31
CA ALA A 404 30.48 -27.09 19.52
C ALA A 404 31.36 -25.84 19.67
N HIS A 405 30.87 -24.66 19.27
CA HIS A 405 31.55 -23.36 19.43
C HIS A 405 30.86 -22.46 20.46
N SER A 406 29.96 -23.03 21.27
CA SER A 406 29.25 -22.32 22.35
C SER A 406 29.95 -22.50 23.70
N ALA A 407 29.42 -21.86 24.75
CA ALA A 407 29.91 -22.07 26.11
C ALA A 407 29.74 -23.52 26.61
N LEU A 408 28.91 -24.32 25.93
CA LEU A 408 28.65 -25.73 26.27
C LEU A 408 29.67 -26.70 25.67
N ALA A 409 30.64 -26.24 24.86
CA ALA A 409 31.54 -27.12 24.11
C ALA A 409 32.28 -28.16 24.98
N SER A 410 32.64 -27.80 26.22
CA SER A 410 33.30 -28.70 27.18
C SER A 410 32.36 -29.62 27.95
N SER A 411 31.05 -29.40 27.85
CA SER A 411 30.00 -30.14 28.59
C SER A 411 29.15 -31.01 27.67
N VAL A 412 29.55 -31.14 26.41
CA VAL A 412 28.80 -31.83 25.35
C VAL A 412 29.74 -32.76 24.60
N LYS A 413 29.29 -34.01 24.44
CA LYS A 413 29.95 -35.02 23.62
C LYS A 413 29.21 -35.23 22.31
N PHE A 414 29.88 -34.96 21.19
CA PHE A 414 29.31 -35.19 19.86
C PHE A 414 29.68 -36.57 19.35
N GLU A 415 28.66 -37.36 19.04
CA GLU A 415 28.80 -38.71 18.49
C GLU A 415 28.31 -38.74 17.03
N PRO A 416 29.06 -39.40 16.13
CA PRO A 416 28.81 -39.32 14.69
C PRO A 416 27.52 -40.03 14.27
N ASN A 417 26.94 -40.90 15.10
CA ASN A 417 25.70 -41.59 14.78
C ASN A 417 25.06 -42.16 16.05
N LEU A 418 23.87 -42.71 15.89
CA LEU A 418 23.10 -43.26 17.00
C LEU A 418 23.77 -44.49 17.67
N PRO A 419 24.37 -45.45 16.93
CA PRO A 419 25.17 -46.53 17.56
C PRO A 419 26.30 -46.04 18.47
N ALA A 420 27.05 -45.02 18.04
CA ALA A 420 28.13 -44.42 18.84
C ALA A 420 27.57 -43.70 20.08
N ALA A 421 26.49 -42.92 19.92
CA ALA A 421 25.80 -42.28 21.04
C ALA A 421 25.24 -43.30 22.05
N LEU A 422 24.72 -44.44 21.58
CA LEU A 422 24.27 -45.53 22.44
C LEU A 422 25.42 -46.10 23.27
N ALA A 423 26.64 -46.16 22.72
CA ALA A 423 27.85 -46.65 23.40
C ALA A 423 28.38 -45.65 24.42
N ALA A 424 28.28 -44.36 24.12
CA ALA A 424 28.67 -43.30 25.03
C ALA A 424 27.67 -43.03 26.18
N THR A 425 26.43 -43.53 26.06
CA THR A 425 25.34 -43.22 27.00
C THR A 425 24.96 -44.43 27.88
N PRO A 426 24.82 -44.27 29.21
CA PRO A 426 24.40 -45.35 30.11
C PRO A 426 22.97 -45.84 29.84
N SER A 427 22.57 -46.98 30.45
CA SER A 427 21.35 -47.71 30.10
C SER A 427 20.03 -46.94 30.17
N ASN A 428 19.96 -45.87 30.98
CA ASN A 428 18.81 -44.95 31.10
C ASN A 428 19.21 -43.49 30.83
N GLY A 429 20.39 -43.25 30.27
CA GLY A 429 20.86 -41.91 29.95
C GLY A 429 20.08 -41.29 28.78
N SER A 430 20.23 -39.98 28.64
CA SER A 430 19.61 -39.19 27.58
C SER A 430 20.54 -39.04 26.38
N ILE A 431 20.01 -39.27 25.18
CA ILE A 431 20.65 -38.93 23.92
C ILE A 431 19.91 -37.74 23.33
N TYR A 432 20.67 -36.70 22.97
CA TYR A 432 20.16 -35.46 22.42
C TYR A 432 20.29 -35.47 20.89
N ILE A 433 19.23 -35.08 20.22
CA ILE A 433 19.17 -34.91 18.77
C ILE A 433 18.86 -33.43 18.55
N VAL A 434 19.74 -32.72 17.85
CA VAL A 434 19.64 -31.26 17.69
C VAL A 434 19.37 -30.91 16.23
N ASP A 435 18.40 -30.03 16.00
CA ASP A 435 18.08 -29.49 14.68
C ASP A 435 17.52 -28.06 14.78
N ASP A 436 17.29 -27.43 13.63
CA ASP A 436 16.77 -26.07 13.53
C ASP A 436 15.27 -25.99 13.80
N CYS A 437 14.50 -26.92 13.24
CA CYS A 437 13.07 -26.90 13.30
C CYS A 437 12.40 -28.28 13.31
N LEU A 438 11.30 -28.37 14.04
CA LEU A 438 10.33 -29.46 13.96
C LEU A 438 9.05 -28.90 13.34
N LEU A 439 8.82 -29.20 12.07
CA LEU A 439 7.57 -28.85 11.40
C LEU A 439 6.58 -29.99 11.57
N SER A 440 6.14 -30.64 10.49
CA SER A 440 5.26 -31.80 10.57
C SER A 440 5.84 -33.01 11.34
N GLY A 441 7.15 -33.07 11.61
CA GLY A 441 7.80 -34.24 12.22
C GLY A 441 7.97 -35.46 11.31
N THR A 442 7.44 -35.42 10.08
CA THR A 442 7.46 -36.56 9.14
C THR A 442 8.86 -37.10 8.88
N GLN A 443 9.84 -36.24 8.65
CA GLN A 443 11.21 -36.67 8.36
C GLN A 443 11.86 -37.33 9.58
N GLY A 444 11.69 -36.76 10.77
CA GLY A 444 12.22 -37.36 12.00
C GLY A 444 11.63 -38.74 12.28
N LEU A 445 10.31 -38.89 12.17
CA LEU A 445 9.63 -40.18 12.32
C LEU A 445 10.03 -41.18 11.22
N ASN A 446 10.22 -40.72 9.99
CA ASN A 446 10.71 -41.58 8.91
C ASN A 446 12.13 -42.09 9.18
N THR A 447 13.03 -41.23 9.65
CA THR A 447 14.40 -41.61 10.05
C THR A 447 14.37 -42.63 11.19
N LEU A 448 13.53 -42.43 12.22
CA LEU A 448 13.33 -43.43 13.28
C LEU A 448 12.78 -44.76 12.73
N GLY A 449 11.80 -44.69 11.83
CA GLY A 449 11.22 -45.86 11.20
C GLY A 449 12.21 -46.64 10.34
N ASP A 450 13.12 -45.96 9.64
CA ASP A 450 14.21 -46.57 8.87
C ASP A 450 15.23 -47.24 9.81
N LEU A 451 15.67 -46.54 10.87
CA LEU A 451 16.57 -47.08 11.92
C LEU A 451 15.98 -48.32 12.60
N MET A 452 14.69 -48.27 12.96
CA MET A 452 13.98 -49.36 13.61
C MET A 452 13.55 -50.45 12.61
N GLY A 453 13.56 -50.15 11.31
CA GLY A 453 13.11 -51.03 10.24
C GLY A 453 11.61 -51.34 10.30
N THR A 454 10.82 -50.37 10.76
CA THR A 454 9.35 -50.43 10.86
C THR A 454 8.67 -49.68 9.72
N ARG A 455 9.38 -48.80 9.01
CA ARG A 455 8.84 -48.05 7.88
C ARG A 455 8.74 -48.91 6.62
N VAL A 456 7.58 -48.90 5.99
CA VAL A 456 7.37 -49.49 4.66
C VAL A 456 7.80 -48.47 3.60
N THR A 457 8.92 -48.72 2.92
CA THR A 457 9.44 -47.84 1.86
C THR A 457 8.85 -48.22 0.50
N LYS A 458 8.31 -47.22 -0.22
CA LYS A 458 7.98 -47.33 -1.64
C LYS A 458 9.18 -46.90 -2.47
N SER A 459 9.22 -47.27 -3.75
CA SER A 459 10.33 -46.98 -4.67
C SER A 459 10.71 -45.50 -4.78
N HIS A 460 9.77 -44.58 -4.54
CA HIS A 460 9.99 -43.13 -4.58
C HIS A 460 10.26 -42.50 -3.21
N HIS A 461 10.27 -43.27 -2.12
CA HIS A 461 10.58 -42.76 -0.78
C HIS A 461 12.11 -42.66 -0.61
N THR A 462 12.57 -41.54 -0.08
CA THR A 462 13.96 -41.41 0.39
C THR A 462 14.18 -42.28 1.62
N VAL A 463 15.28 -43.04 1.62
CA VAL A 463 15.78 -43.78 2.79
C VAL A 463 16.71 -42.83 3.55
N HIS A 464 16.37 -42.51 4.80
CA HIS A 464 17.08 -41.47 5.57
C HIS A 464 18.17 -42.02 6.48
N ALA A 465 18.12 -43.31 6.81
CA ALA A 465 19.10 -43.96 7.66
C ALA A 465 19.17 -45.47 7.40
N GLN A 466 20.32 -46.07 7.72
CA GLN A 466 20.47 -47.52 7.69
C GLN A 466 19.83 -48.17 8.92
N LYS A 467 19.22 -49.33 8.73
CA LYS A 467 18.57 -50.10 9.80
C LYS A 467 19.60 -50.50 10.87
N LEU A 468 19.27 -50.27 12.14
CA LEU A 468 20.09 -50.63 13.28
C LEU A 468 20.20 -52.15 13.45
N THR A 469 21.29 -52.58 14.10
CA THR A 469 21.45 -53.97 14.53
C THR A 469 20.38 -54.34 15.57
N ALA A 470 20.11 -55.64 15.75
CA ALA A 470 19.17 -56.09 16.78
C ALA A 470 19.61 -55.69 18.20
N SER A 471 20.92 -55.62 18.45
CA SER A 471 21.48 -55.16 19.73
C SER A 471 21.20 -53.68 19.96
N ASP A 472 21.48 -52.83 18.98
CA ASP A 472 21.28 -51.39 19.10
C ASP A 472 19.81 -51.00 19.22
N LYS A 473 18.91 -51.72 18.53
CA LYS A 473 17.46 -51.54 18.71
C LYS A 473 17.01 -51.80 20.14
N ARG A 474 17.52 -52.87 20.79
CA ARG A 474 17.21 -53.15 22.19
C ARG A 474 17.75 -52.05 23.11
N ARG A 475 18.96 -51.56 22.83
CA ARG A 475 19.56 -50.46 23.61
C ARG A 475 18.77 -49.17 23.46
N LEU A 476 18.38 -48.82 22.23
CA LEU A 476 17.63 -47.60 21.93
C LEU A 476 16.28 -47.55 22.64
N ARG A 477 15.56 -48.67 22.69
CA ARG A 477 14.28 -48.77 23.44
C ARG A 477 14.40 -48.44 24.92
N ASN A 478 15.60 -48.60 25.50
CA ASN A 478 15.86 -48.28 26.90
C ASN A 478 16.46 -46.88 27.10
N ARG A 479 16.70 -46.10 26.04
CA ARG A 479 17.25 -44.73 26.16
C ARG A 479 16.17 -43.68 26.28
N ASN A 480 16.53 -42.58 26.94
CA ASN A 480 15.78 -41.34 26.87
C ASN A 480 16.20 -40.58 25.61
N LEU A 481 15.25 -40.18 24.77
CA LEU A 481 15.51 -39.36 23.58
C LEU A 481 15.04 -37.93 23.82
N ARG A 482 15.90 -36.96 23.49
CA ARG A 482 15.64 -35.53 23.64
C ARG A 482 15.81 -34.86 22.29
N PHE A 483 14.69 -34.63 21.61
CA PHE A 483 14.67 -33.96 20.31
C PHE A 483 14.62 -32.45 20.56
N THR A 484 15.71 -31.76 20.25
CA THR A 484 15.96 -30.36 20.62
C THR A 484 15.95 -29.49 19.37
N TYR A 485 15.00 -28.56 19.31
CA TYR A 485 14.77 -27.71 18.14
C TYR A 485 14.83 -26.23 18.50
N GLY A 486 15.30 -25.39 17.58
CA GLY A 486 15.12 -23.94 17.71
C GLY A 486 13.64 -23.55 17.64
N VAL A 487 12.95 -24.05 16.62
CA VAL A 487 11.53 -23.79 16.35
C VAL A 487 10.74 -25.10 16.28
N ALA A 488 9.58 -25.19 16.91
CA ALA A 488 8.70 -26.36 16.79
C ALA A 488 7.28 -25.98 16.43
N MET A 489 6.61 -26.81 15.64
CA MET A 489 5.16 -26.75 15.41
C MET A 489 4.45 -27.71 16.37
N ASP A 490 3.29 -27.29 16.82
CA ASP A 490 2.38 -28.07 17.66
C ASP A 490 1.96 -29.40 17.02
N ASP A 491 1.83 -29.50 15.69
CA ASP A 491 1.53 -30.78 15.04
C ASP A 491 2.69 -31.77 15.16
N GLY A 492 3.92 -31.34 14.89
CA GLY A 492 5.11 -32.16 15.04
C GLY A 492 5.28 -32.63 16.48
N MET A 493 5.07 -31.73 17.44
CA MET A 493 5.09 -32.09 18.86
C MET A 493 4.04 -33.14 19.19
N THR A 494 2.80 -32.98 18.71
CA THR A 494 1.71 -33.93 18.94
C THR A 494 2.03 -35.30 18.35
N ARG A 495 2.62 -35.35 17.15
CA ARG A 495 3.01 -36.61 16.50
C ARG A 495 4.12 -37.34 17.25
N PHE A 496 5.09 -36.60 17.78
CA PHE A 496 6.17 -37.17 18.60
C PHE A 496 5.70 -37.66 19.97
N ALA A 497 4.60 -37.11 20.49
CA ALA A 497 3.98 -37.56 21.75
C ALA A 497 2.91 -38.65 21.55
N GLY A 498 2.59 -39.03 20.31
CA GLY A 498 1.42 -39.83 19.96
C GLY A 498 1.72 -41.22 19.39
N GLU A 499 0.68 -41.80 18.81
CA GLU A 499 0.69 -43.16 18.24
C GLU A 499 1.72 -43.35 17.12
N GLU A 500 2.03 -42.31 16.36
CA GLU A 500 2.99 -42.39 15.26
C GLU A 500 4.42 -42.62 15.74
N TYR A 501 4.80 -42.01 16.87
CA TYR A 501 6.07 -42.31 17.52
C TYR A 501 6.06 -43.72 18.11
N ALA A 502 4.97 -44.13 18.75
CA ALA A 502 4.84 -45.50 19.25
C ALA A 502 4.95 -46.55 18.12
N ALA A 503 4.40 -46.25 16.94
CA ALA A 503 4.44 -47.12 15.76
C ALA A 503 5.86 -47.35 15.21
N VAL A 504 6.84 -46.49 15.53
CA VAL A 504 8.25 -46.78 15.20
C VAL A 504 8.89 -47.82 16.13
N GLY A 505 8.17 -48.27 17.17
CA GLY A 505 8.62 -49.30 18.11
C GLY A 505 9.47 -48.75 19.25
N LEU A 506 9.23 -47.48 19.62
CA LEU A 506 9.84 -46.77 20.74
C LEU A 506 8.75 -46.31 21.72
N ASP A 507 9.14 -46.10 22.98
CA ASP A 507 8.25 -45.70 24.06
C ASP A 507 8.10 -44.16 24.08
N PRO A 508 6.88 -43.61 23.88
CA PRO A 508 6.65 -42.16 23.92
C PRO A 508 7.06 -41.52 25.25
N ASP A 509 6.94 -42.22 26.38
CA ASP A 509 7.28 -41.67 27.71
C ASP A 509 8.79 -41.43 27.88
N ARG A 510 9.61 -42.06 27.02
CA ARG A 510 11.06 -41.87 26.98
C ARG A 510 11.49 -40.81 25.97
N ALA A 511 10.56 -40.25 25.20
CA ALA A 511 10.83 -39.19 24.26
C ALA A 511 10.38 -37.84 24.82
N LYS A 512 11.18 -36.80 24.57
CA LYS A 512 10.78 -35.43 24.88
C LYS A 512 11.22 -34.50 23.75
N VAL A 513 10.29 -33.67 23.30
CA VAL A 513 10.60 -32.55 22.40
C VAL A 513 10.93 -31.32 23.23
N LEU A 514 12.12 -30.79 23.05
CA LEU A 514 12.59 -29.53 23.59
C LEU A 514 12.59 -28.51 22.46
N PHE A 515 12.04 -27.32 22.71
CA PHE A 515 11.92 -26.28 21.70
C PHE A 515 12.04 -24.91 22.34
N GLY A 516 12.55 -23.92 21.58
CA GLY A 516 12.61 -22.55 22.07
C GLY A 516 11.37 -21.75 21.72
N THR A 517 11.00 -21.78 20.44
CA THR A 517 9.85 -21.04 19.91
C THR A 517 8.82 -22.00 19.34
N ILE A 518 7.54 -21.75 19.60
CA ILE A 518 6.43 -22.50 19.02
C ILE A 518 5.78 -21.74 17.87
N GLU A 519 5.52 -22.45 16.76
CA GLU A 519 4.81 -21.94 15.59
C GLU A 519 3.45 -22.66 15.46
N PRO A 520 2.32 -22.02 15.80
CA PRO A 520 1.02 -22.68 15.86
C PRO A 520 0.49 -23.09 14.48
N VAL A 521 -0.06 -24.31 14.34
CA VAL A 521 -0.58 -24.93 13.10
C VAL A 521 -1.68 -24.11 12.44
N ARG A 522 -2.54 -23.47 13.24
CA ARG A 522 -3.75 -22.78 12.76
C ARG A 522 -3.49 -21.42 12.11
N SER A 523 -2.25 -20.96 12.05
CA SER A 523 -1.92 -19.63 11.53
C SER A 523 -1.64 -19.70 10.02
N ARG A 524 -2.68 -19.92 9.21
CA ARG A 524 -2.59 -19.79 7.75
C ARG A 524 -2.75 -18.33 7.36
N ILE A 525 -1.94 -17.86 6.41
CA ILE A 525 -1.84 -16.44 6.09
C ILE A 525 -3.05 -15.86 5.36
N PHE A 526 -3.84 -16.70 4.68
CA PHE A 526 -5.06 -16.29 3.99
C PHE A 526 -6.34 -16.63 4.76
N ASP A 527 -6.24 -17.06 6.01
CA ASP A 527 -7.43 -17.20 6.86
C ASP A 527 -7.92 -15.79 7.28
N PRO A 528 -9.24 -15.57 7.45
CA PRO A 528 -9.78 -14.26 7.87
C PRO A 528 -9.19 -13.72 9.18
N LEU A 529 -8.77 -14.61 10.08
CA LEU A 529 -8.10 -14.30 11.35
C LEU A 529 -6.62 -14.72 11.33
N GLY A 530 -6.04 -14.80 10.14
CA GLY A 530 -4.63 -15.14 9.94
C GLY A 530 -3.68 -14.05 10.43
N PRO A 531 -2.36 -14.31 10.40
CA PRO A 531 -1.34 -13.39 10.89
C PRO A 531 -1.13 -12.16 10.00
N VAL A 532 -1.60 -12.19 8.74
CA VAL A 532 -1.42 -11.09 7.78
C VAL A 532 -2.62 -10.16 7.84
N GLY A 533 -2.40 -8.89 8.22
CA GLY A 533 -3.46 -7.88 8.25
C GLY A 533 -3.81 -7.35 6.86
N TRP A 534 -4.73 -8.03 6.16
CA TRP A 534 -5.31 -7.61 4.88
C TRP A 534 -6.20 -6.36 5.03
N LEU A 535 -6.28 -5.50 4.02
CA LEU A 535 -7.11 -4.29 4.02
C LEU A 535 -8.60 -4.64 4.00
N ASN A 536 -8.96 -5.69 3.24
CA ASN A 536 -10.31 -6.22 3.14
C ASN A 536 -10.28 -7.67 2.63
N GLU A 537 -11.46 -8.28 2.58
CA GLU A 537 -11.66 -9.66 2.10
C GLU A 537 -11.30 -9.82 0.61
N ASP A 538 -11.63 -8.83 -0.23
CA ASP A 538 -11.36 -8.88 -1.66
C ASP A 538 -9.84 -8.92 -1.96
N GLU A 539 -9.03 -8.11 -1.26
CA GLU A 539 -7.57 -8.12 -1.39
C GLU A 539 -6.99 -9.48 -0.98
N ARG A 540 -7.47 -10.04 0.15
CA ARG A 540 -7.04 -11.35 0.65
C ARG A 540 -7.32 -12.45 -0.37
N ASP A 541 -8.54 -12.50 -0.88
CA ASP A 541 -8.99 -13.57 -1.78
C ASP A 541 -8.35 -13.45 -3.16
N GLU A 542 -8.18 -12.23 -3.67
CA GLU A 542 -7.42 -11.97 -4.90
C GLU A 542 -5.96 -12.43 -4.78
N MET A 543 -5.29 -12.05 -3.68
CA MET A 543 -3.91 -12.46 -3.44
C MET A 543 -3.77 -13.96 -3.25
N LYS A 544 -4.70 -14.61 -2.54
CA LYS A 544 -4.72 -16.06 -2.39
C LYS A 544 -4.83 -16.76 -3.75
N ALA A 545 -5.79 -16.35 -4.57
CA ALA A 545 -6.01 -16.92 -5.90
C ALA A 545 -4.77 -16.74 -6.80
N PHE A 546 -4.15 -15.55 -6.76
CA PHE A 546 -2.90 -15.31 -7.49
C PHE A 546 -1.76 -16.21 -7.01
N CYS A 547 -1.53 -16.29 -5.69
CA CYS A 547 -0.48 -17.14 -5.13
C CYS A 547 -0.70 -18.63 -5.42
N GLU A 548 -1.95 -19.08 -5.43
CA GLU A 548 -2.33 -20.47 -5.72
C GLU A 548 -2.10 -20.80 -7.19
N ASP A 549 -2.50 -19.94 -8.14
CA ASP A 549 -2.24 -20.13 -9.56
C ASP A 549 -0.74 -20.19 -9.85
N VAL A 550 0.02 -19.21 -9.35
CA VAL A 550 1.48 -19.15 -9.51
C VAL A 550 2.12 -20.40 -8.90
N GLY A 551 1.78 -20.75 -7.66
CA GLY A 551 2.32 -21.93 -6.98
C GLY A 551 2.00 -23.24 -7.71
N TYR A 552 0.77 -23.38 -8.20
CA TYR A 552 0.37 -24.52 -9.01
C TYR A 552 1.22 -24.62 -10.28
N ARG A 553 1.40 -23.51 -11.02
CA ARG A 553 2.21 -23.47 -12.25
C ARG A 553 3.68 -23.79 -11.99
N ILE A 554 4.27 -23.23 -10.93
CA ILE A 554 5.66 -23.48 -10.54
C ILE A 554 5.92 -24.97 -10.31
N LEU A 555 4.97 -25.68 -9.69
CA LEU A 555 5.13 -27.09 -9.32
C LEU A 555 5.02 -28.10 -10.47
N GLU A 556 4.78 -27.64 -11.71
CA GLU A 556 4.60 -28.52 -12.87
C GLU A 556 5.72 -29.56 -13.01
N ARG A 557 6.95 -29.08 -13.17
CA ARG A 557 8.12 -29.92 -13.39
C ARG A 557 8.33 -30.91 -12.25
N ARG A 558 8.18 -30.43 -11.01
CA ARG A 558 8.33 -31.25 -9.80
C ARG A 558 7.25 -32.33 -9.74
N SER A 559 6.00 -31.98 -10.07
CA SER A 559 4.88 -32.92 -10.08
C SER A 559 5.11 -34.04 -11.10
N THR A 560 5.58 -33.70 -12.32
CA THR A 560 5.91 -34.68 -13.36
C THR A 560 7.07 -35.57 -12.94
N ALA A 561 8.18 -34.99 -12.45
CA ALA A 561 9.37 -35.74 -12.06
C ALA A 561 9.13 -36.70 -10.88
N LYS A 562 8.20 -36.37 -9.97
CA LYS A 562 7.84 -37.19 -8.80
C LYS A 562 6.58 -38.03 -9.01
N GLY A 563 5.93 -37.96 -10.18
CA GLY A 563 4.68 -38.67 -10.47
C GLY A 563 3.52 -38.27 -9.54
N TRP A 564 3.40 -36.99 -9.19
CA TRP A 564 2.32 -36.51 -8.34
C TRP A 564 0.99 -36.45 -9.09
N SER A 565 -0.10 -36.81 -8.41
CA SER A 565 -1.45 -36.52 -8.88
C SER A 565 -1.70 -35.00 -8.95
N ASP A 566 -2.63 -34.56 -9.80
CA ASP A 566 -3.07 -33.16 -9.87
C ASP A 566 -3.55 -32.62 -8.52
N GLN A 567 -4.31 -33.43 -7.77
CA GLN A 567 -4.77 -33.08 -6.42
C GLN A 567 -3.60 -32.71 -5.50
N ARG A 568 -2.57 -33.55 -5.44
CA ARG A 568 -1.36 -33.28 -4.64
C ARG A 568 -0.64 -32.00 -5.07
N ARG A 569 -0.61 -31.70 -6.37
CA ARG A 569 -0.02 -30.46 -6.92
C ARG A 569 -0.81 -29.24 -6.43
N ARG A 570 -2.14 -29.26 -6.50
CA ARG A 570 -3.03 -28.19 -5.99
C ARG A 570 -2.89 -27.99 -4.48
N GLU A 571 -2.93 -29.07 -3.71
CA GLU A 571 -2.71 -29.05 -2.26
C GLU A 571 -1.32 -28.54 -1.85
N SER A 572 -0.37 -28.45 -2.80
CA SER A 572 0.98 -27.96 -2.54
C SER A 572 1.20 -26.55 -3.09
N ALA A 573 0.24 -25.95 -3.80
CA ALA A 573 0.39 -24.67 -4.46
C ALA A 573 0.70 -23.52 -3.48
N LEU A 574 0.06 -23.53 -2.31
CA LEU A 574 0.30 -22.55 -1.24
C LEU A 574 1.26 -23.07 -0.16
N GLY A 575 2.19 -23.95 -0.53
CA GLY A 575 3.03 -24.71 0.40
C GLY A 575 2.46 -26.10 0.65
N PHE A 576 3.34 -27.07 0.90
CA PHE A 576 2.99 -28.50 0.94
C PHE A 576 1.90 -28.80 1.98
N SER A 577 0.85 -29.49 1.52
CA SER A 577 -0.32 -29.84 2.34
C SER A 577 -1.08 -28.60 2.84
N ASP A 578 -1.13 -27.58 1.98
CA ASP A 578 -1.86 -26.32 2.14
C ASP A 578 -1.58 -25.64 3.49
N ARG A 579 -0.30 -25.57 3.85
CA ARG A 579 0.12 -25.00 5.14
C ARG A 579 0.19 -23.48 5.12
N GLN A 580 0.35 -22.86 3.96
CA GLN A 580 0.27 -21.41 3.75
C GLN A 580 1.12 -20.62 4.75
N ARG A 581 2.37 -21.02 4.93
CA ARG A 581 3.28 -20.37 5.91
C ARG A 581 4.16 -19.32 5.28
N LEU A 582 4.70 -18.46 6.14
CA LEU A 582 5.72 -17.47 5.80
C LEU A 582 6.92 -17.69 6.74
N LEU A 583 7.56 -18.86 6.64
CA LEU A 583 8.67 -19.26 7.49
C LEU A 583 9.95 -19.39 6.66
N VAL A 584 11.04 -18.74 7.08
CA VAL A 584 12.32 -18.79 6.37
C VAL A 584 13.46 -18.93 7.38
N PHE A 585 14.42 -19.79 7.07
CA PHE A 585 15.67 -19.94 7.81
C PHE A 585 16.85 -19.49 6.94
N PRO A 586 18.05 -19.27 7.50
CA PRO A 586 19.16 -18.67 6.76
C PRO A 586 19.66 -19.57 5.62
N TYR A 587 19.59 -20.89 5.78
CA TYR A 587 20.16 -21.86 4.84
C TYR A 587 19.11 -22.73 4.12
N ASN A 588 17.84 -22.66 4.52
CA ASN A 588 16.76 -23.41 3.88
C ASN A 588 15.41 -22.65 3.97
N VAL A 589 14.46 -23.06 3.13
CA VAL A 589 13.06 -22.64 3.25
C VAL A 589 12.22 -23.89 3.40
N PRO A 590 11.43 -24.00 4.48
CA PRO A 590 10.47 -25.08 4.64
C PRO A 590 9.51 -25.19 3.46
N LYS A 591 9.24 -26.42 3.03
CA LYS A 591 8.26 -26.68 1.96
C LYS A 591 6.81 -26.34 2.35
N SER A 592 6.55 -26.10 3.64
CA SER A 592 5.27 -25.59 4.16
C SER A 592 5.09 -24.08 3.94
N THR A 593 6.17 -23.35 3.63
CA THR A 593 6.13 -21.95 3.22
C THR A 593 5.53 -21.82 1.83
N LEU A 594 4.87 -20.68 1.55
CA LEU A 594 4.32 -20.38 0.24
C LEU A 594 5.29 -20.76 -0.88
N THR A 595 4.82 -21.59 -1.81
CA THR A 595 5.65 -22.20 -2.85
C THR A 595 6.36 -21.16 -3.72
N LEU A 596 5.68 -20.06 -4.05
CA LEU A 596 6.23 -18.96 -4.82
C LEU A 596 7.45 -18.28 -4.16
N LEU A 597 7.65 -18.45 -2.84
CA LEU A 597 8.77 -17.83 -2.14
C LEU A 597 10.07 -18.60 -2.31
N TRP A 598 10.04 -19.89 -2.68
CA TRP A 598 11.24 -20.73 -2.70
C TRP A 598 11.42 -21.62 -3.91
N GLU A 599 10.35 -21.98 -4.63
CA GLU A 599 10.45 -22.83 -5.81
C GLU A 599 10.59 -21.95 -7.07
N ARG A 600 11.57 -22.30 -7.90
CA ARG A 600 11.78 -21.69 -9.22
C ARG A 600 11.00 -22.48 -10.27
N SER A 601 10.38 -21.78 -11.21
CA SER A 601 9.89 -22.42 -12.43
C SER A 601 10.89 -22.29 -13.59
N SER A 602 10.89 -23.29 -14.46
CA SER A 602 11.71 -23.34 -15.69
C SER A 602 10.83 -23.83 -16.84
N GLY A 603 10.89 -23.18 -18.00
CA GLY A 603 10.03 -23.47 -19.16
C GLY A 603 9.23 -22.24 -19.59
N ASP A 604 8.02 -22.45 -20.11
CA ASP A 604 7.16 -21.38 -20.65
C ASP A 604 6.63 -20.41 -19.57
N PHE A 605 6.65 -20.83 -18.30
CA PHE A 605 6.37 -19.96 -17.16
C PHE A 605 7.67 -19.68 -16.39
N HIS A 606 8.06 -18.41 -16.32
CA HIS A 606 9.23 -17.95 -15.58
C HIS A 606 8.84 -17.34 -14.24
N TRP A 607 9.37 -17.91 -13.17
CA TRP A 607 9.20 -17.43 -11.81
C TRP A 607 10.52 -17.56 -11.05
N ASN A 608 11.02 -16.43 -10.55
CA ASN A 608 12.19 -16.35 -9.72
C ASN A 608 11.78 -16.11 -8.27
N PRO A 609 11.96 -17.09 -7.37
CA PRO A 609 11.61 -16.95 -5.96
C PRO A 609 12.59 -15.99 -5.26
N LEU A 610 12.11 -15.34 -4.20
CA LEU A 610 12.97 -14.50 -3.35
C LEU A 610 13.97 -15.35 -2.57
N PHE A 611 13.56 -16.52 -2.07
CA PHE A 611 14.36 -17.41 -1.23
C PHE A 611 14.59 -18.76 -1.92
N PRO A 612 15.37 -18.82 -3.01
CA PRO A 612 15.50 -20.04 -3.82
C PRO A 612 15.93 -21.25 -2.98
N GLY A 613 15.19 -22.36 -3.11
CA GLY A 613 15.51 -23.67 -2.55
C GLY A 613 16.70 -24.35 -3.23
N PHE A 614 17.15 -25.50 -2.71
CA PHE A 614 18.33 -26.24 -3.22
C PHE A 614 17.98 -27.60 -3.87
N ASP A 615 16.70 -27.84 -4.15
CA ASP A 615 16.23 -29.15 -4.62
C ASP A 615 16.52 -29.40 -6.11
#